data_AF-A0A0F9NVQ6-F1
#
_entry.id   AF-A0A0F9NVQ6-F1
#
_cell.length_a   1.000
_cell.length_b   1.000
_cell.length_c   1.000
_cell.angle_alpha   90.00
_cell.angle_beta   90.00
_cell.angle_gamma   90.00
#
_symmetry.space_group_name_H-M   'P 1'
#
loop_
_entity.id
_entity.type
_entity.pdbx_description
1 polymer ?
#
loop_
_entity_poly.entity_id
_entity_poly.type
_entity_poly.pdbx_seq_one_letter_code
_entity_poly.pdbx_strand_id
1 'polypeptide(L)'
;MSFLLLIVLLLPSPLTGKRVYVLITGSDRENYSPRAETIHLFRKRCKEITVTLKKEKAHYIIVHDDTGAGPGRKPQKIVVFNKDGDVIYSGATRSVRGAVKDACKAIRQDRIQ
;
A
#
# COMPACT_ATOMS: atom_id res chain seq x y z
N MET A 1 2.00 -49.89 11.24
CA MET A 1 0.90 -48.93 10.94
C MET A 1 0.82 -47.96 12.11
N SER A 2 1.42 -46.78 12.00
CA SER A 2 0.70 -45.55 11.61
C SER A 2 0.26 -44.74 12.84
N PHE A 3 1.23 -44.21 13.60
CA PHE A 3 1.00 -43.15 14.60
C PHE A 3 1.76 -41.85 14.27
N LEU A 4 2.69 -41.88 13.30
CA LEU A 4 3.46 -40.72 12.87
C LEU A 4 2.71 -39.78 11.90
N LEU A 5 1.51 -40.15 11.44
CA LEU A 5 0.76 -39.37 10.45
C LEU A 5 -0.12 -38.26 11.04
N LEU A 6 -0.36 -38.23 12.35
CA LEU A 6 -1.33 -37.28 12.95
C LEU A 6 -0.75 -35.92 13.38
N ILE A 7 0.58 -35.78 13.50
CA ILE A 7 1.19 -34.53 14.02
C ILE A 7 1.32 -33.45 12.92
N VAL A 8 1.22 -33.81 11.64
CA VAL A 8 1.39 -32.85 10.52
C VAL A 8 0.19 -31.90 10.34
N LEU A 9 -0.97 -32.18 10.95
CA LEU A 9 -2.19 -31.37 10.80
C LEU A 9 -2.34 -30.22 11.82
N LEU A 10 -1.43 -30.12 12.80
CA LEU A 10 -1.43 -29.03 13.81
C LEU A 10 -0.25 -28.06 13.63
N LEU A 11 0.49 -28.14 12.53
CA LEU A 11 1.31 -27.01 12.13
C LEU A 11 0.35 -25.90 11.68
N PRO A 12 0.28 -24.75 12.38
CA PRO A 12 -0.43 -23.60 11.83
C PRO A 12 0.16 -23.38 10.45
N SER A 13 -0.68 -23.52 9.42
CA SER A 13 -0.33 -23.20 8.05
C SER A 13 0.38 -21.85 8.11
N PRO A 14 1.59 -21.70 7.53
CA PRO A 14 2.26 -20.43 7.61
C PRO A 14 1.28 -19.45 7.00
N LEU A 15 0.84 -18.47 7.79
CA LEU A 15 -0.05 -17.37 7.40
C LEU A 15 0.69 -16.55 6.35
N THR A 16 0.88 -17.14 5.18
CA THR A 16 1.68 -16.62 4.09
C THR A 16 0.70 -16.06 3.08
N GLY A 17 -0.17 -15.16 3.56
CA GLY A 17 -0.72 -14.17 2.65
C GLY A 17 0.47 -13.47 2.03
N LYS A 18 0.70 -13.71 0.71
CA LYS A 18 1.80 -13.11 -0.06
C LYS A 18 1.92 -11.64 0.35
N ARG A 19 3.02 -11.29 1.04
CA ARG A 19 3.28 -9.92 1.48
C ARG A 19 3.42 -9.05 0.25
N VAL A 20 2.69 -7.94 0.21
CA VAL A 20 2.77 -6.98 -0.91
C VAL A 20 3.82 -5.94 -0.56
N TYR A 21 4.88 -5.84 -1.36
CA TYR A 21 5.88 -4.80 -1.18
C TYR A 21 5.47 -3.56 -1.98
N VAL A 22 5.49 -2.40 -1.35
CA VAL A 22 5.19 -1.12 -2.01
C VAL A 22 6.32 -0.12 -1.78
N LEU A 23 6.67 0.62 -2.82
CA LEU A 23 7.52 1.80 -2.72
C LEU A 23 6.63 3.03 -2.73
N ILE A 24 6.82 3.94 -1.77
CA ILE A 24 6.03 5.17 -1.67
C ILE A 24 6.94 6.36 -1.95
N THR A 25 6.56 7.18 -2.92
CA THR A 25 7.24 8.41 -3.35
C THR A 25 6.23 9.56 -3.45
N GLY A 26 6.67 10.74 -3.88
CA GLY A 26 5.85 11.95 -4.05
C GLY A 26 6.40 13.16 -3.30
N SER A 27 5.60 14.18 -3.05
CA SER A 27 6.08 15.49 -2.61
C SER A 27 5.92 15.68 -1.11
N ASP A 28 7.00 16.12 -0.46
CA ASP A 28 6.99 16.65 0.91
C ASP A 28 7.09 18.18 0.85
N ARG A 29 6.51 18.86 1.85
CA ARG A 29 6.66 20.30 2.08
C ARG A 29 7.59 20.55 3.25
N GLU A 30 8.11 21.78 3.32
CA GLU A 30 9.03 22.24 4.37
C GLU A 30 8.59 21.89 5.80
N ASN A 31 7.28 21.95 6.09
CA ASN A 31 6.72 21.70 7.43
C ASN A 31 5.69 20.55 7.47
N TYR A 32 5.52 19.79 6.38
CA TYR A 32 4.55 18.71 6.32
C TYR A 32 5.00 17.63 5.33
N SER A 33 5.08 16.38 5.80
CA SER A 33 5.40 15.23 4.95
C SER A 33 4.18 14.33 4.76
N PRO A 34 3.41 14.51 3.67
CA PRO A 34 2.36 13.58 3.28
C PRO A 34 2.92 12.16 3.13
N ARG A 35 4.18 12.03 2.65
CA ARG A 35 4.81 10.73 2.44
C ARG A 35 5.01 9.96 3.74
N ALA A 36 5.57 10.59 4.78
CA ALA A 36 5.77 9.93 6.08
C ALA A 36 4.44 9.52 6.73
N GLU A 37 3.41 10.38 6.66
CA GLU A 37 2.08 10.06 7.15
C GLU A 37 1.45 8.90 6.36
N THR A 38 1.66 8.88 5.05
CA THR A 38 1.20 7.80 4.16
C THR A 38 1.83 6.47 4.58
N ILE A 39 3.16 6.42 4.74
CA ILE A 39 3.87 5.23 5.20
C ILE A 39 3.33 4.74 6.55
N HIS A 40 3.14 5.66 7.50
CA HIS A 40 2.57 5.33 8.81
C HIS A 40 1.16 4.70 8.67
N LEU A 41 0.29 5.30 7.88
CA LEU A 41 -1.08 4.84 7.70
C LEU A 41 -1.18 3.53 6.92
N PHE A 42 -0.33 3.31 5.91
CA PHE A 42 -0.24 2.03 5.20
C PHE A 42 0.11 0.90 6.18
N ARG A 43 1.16 1.09 6.98
CA ARG A 43 1.58 0.09 8.00
C ARG A 43 0.49 -0.19 9.04
N LYS A 44 -0.31 0.82 9.39
CA LYS A 44 -1.37 0.70 10.40
C LYS A 44 -2.65 0.07 9.86
N ARG A 45 -3.02 0.33 8.60
CA ARG A 45 -4.34 0.01 8.05
C ARG A 45 -4.37 -1.12 7.03
N CYS A 46 -3.24 -1.40 6.38
CA CYS A 46 -3.14 -2.36 5.28
C CYS A 46 -2.09 -3.42 5.67
N LYS A 47 -2.50 -4.36 6.53
CA LYS A 47 -1.61 -5.31 7.22
C LYS A 47 -0.88 -6.27 6.26
N GLU A 48 -1.43 -6.45 5.07
CA GLU A 48 -0.88 -7.23 3.97
C GLU A 48 0.25 -6.52 3.21
N ILE A 49 0.40 -5.20 3.41
CA ILE A 49 1.37 -4.34 2.74
C ILE A 49 2.61 -4.13 3.61
N THR A 50 3.79 -4.29 3.01
CA THR A 50 5.09 -3.91 3.57
C THR A 50 5.68 -2.78 2.73
N VAL A 51 5.92 -1.63 3.35
CA VAL A 51 6.61 -0.52 2.68
C VAL A 51 8.10 -0.83 2.58
N THR A 52 8.71 -0.61 1.42
CA THR A 52 10.13 -0.80 1.18
C THR A 52 10.72 0.37 0.38
N LEU A 53 12.01 0.65 0.59
CA LEU A 53 12.79 1.59 -0.22
C LEU A 53 13.48 0.90 -1.41
N LYS A 54 13.50 -0.43 -1.44
CA LYS A 54 14.11 -1.23 -2.51
C LYS A 54 13.16 -1.30 -3.71
N LYS A 55 13.44 -0.54 -4.77
CA LYS A 55 12.58 -0.46 -5.96
C LYS A 55 12.40 -1.83 -6.62
N GLU A 56 13.48 -2.60 -6.72
CA GLU A 56 13.54 -3.95 -7.26
C GLU A 56 12.69 -4.98 -6.48
N LYS A 57 12.35 -4.66 -5.23
CA LYS A 57 11.50 -5.50 -4.38
C LYS A 57 10.03 -5.08 -4.45
N ALA A 58 9.73 -3.87 -4.89
CA ALA A 58 8.38 -3.33 -4.85
C ALA A 58 7.50 -3.94 -5.96
N HIS A 59 6.33 -4.45 -5.56
CA HIS A 59 5.30 -4.90 -6.51
C HIS A 59 4.47 -3.73 -7.05
N TYR A 60 4.38 -2.64 -6.27
CA TYR A 60 3.68 -1.43 -6.65
C TYR A 60 4.51 -0.20 -6.28
N ILE A 61 4.38 0.84 -7.10
CA ILE A 61 4.89 2.18 -6.79
C ILE A 61 3.69 3.07 -6.53
N ILE A 62 3.71 3.76 -5.39
CA ILE A 62 2.67 4.70 -4.99
C ILE A 62 3.27 6.08 -5.02
N VAL A 63 2.73 6.96 -5.84
CA VAL A 63 3.07 8.38 -5.85
C VAL A 63 1.99 9.10 -5.07
N HIS A 64 2.37 9.81 -4.01
CA HIS A 64 1.45 10.64 -3.24
C HIS A 64 1.97 12.07 -3.12
N ASP A 65 1.27 12.98 -3.77
CA ASP A 65 1.54 14.41 -3.73
C ASP A 65 0.45 15.17 -3.00
N ASP A 66 0.85 16.22 -2.30
CA ASP A 66 -0.06 17.22 -1.76
C ASP A 66 0.06 18.50 -2.59
N THR A 67 -1.01 18.90 -3.27
CA THR A 67 -1.01 20.10 -4.12
C THR A 67 -1.18 21.41 -3.35
N GLY A 68 -1.52 21.35 -2.05
CA GLY A 68 -1.72 22.55 -1.23
C GLY A 68 -2.97 23.31 -1.64
N ALA A 69 -3.90 22.61 -2.27
CA ALA A 69 -5.14 23.20 -2.74
C ALA A 69 -5.93 23.75 -1.55
N GLY A 70 -6.50 24.95 -1.75
CA GLY A 70 -7.25 25.67 -0.71
C GLY A 70 -8.56 25.00 -0.29
N PRO A 71 -9.34 25.68 0.58
CA PRO A 71 -10.55 25.13 1.19
C PRO A 71 -11.54 24.53 0.19
N GLY A 72 -12.17 23.42 0.57
CA GLY A 72 -13.16 22.71 -0.25
C GLY A 72 -12.58 21.81 -1.35
N ARG A 73 -11.28 21.95 -1.68
CA ARG A 73 -10.59 21.13 -2.69
C ARG A 73 -10.09 19.80 -2.11
N LYS A 74 -9.54 18.97 -2.99
CA LYS A 74 -8.94 17.66 -2.68
C LYS A 74 -7.42 17.72 -2.96
N PRO A 75 -6.60 18.15 -1.98
CA PRO A 75 -5.18 18.42 -2.19
C PRO A 75 -4.35 17.14 -2.32
N GLN A 76 -4.81 16.04 -1.73
CA GLN A 76 -4.07 14.77 -1.71
C GLN A 76 -4.29 14.03 -3.02
N LYS A 77 -3.24 13.88 -3.83
CA LYS A 77 -3.24 13.21 -5.13
C LYS A 77 -2.45 11.92 -5.03
N ILE A 78 -3.09 10.80 -5.30
CA ILE A 78 -2.45 9.49 -5.21
C ILE A 78 -2.57 8.77 -6.53
N VAL A 79 -1.48 8.12 -6.94
CA VAL A 79 -1.43 7.25 -8.11
C VAL A 79 -0.75 5.95 -7.70
N VAL A 80 -1.29 4.83 -8.14
CA VAL A 80 -0.74 3.49 -7.90
C VAL A 80 -0.38 2.88 -9.24
N PHE A 81 0.89 2.51 -9.36
CA PHE A 81 1.44 1.81 -10.51
C PHE A 81 1.69 0.35 -10.15
N ASN A 82 1.35 -0.58 -11.04
CA ASN A 82 1.76 -1.97 -10.92
C ASN A 82 3.23 -2.16 -11.33
N LYS A 83 3.74 -3.40 -11.23
CA LYS A 83 5.12 -3.76 -11.60
C LYS A 83 5.43 -3.55 -13.09
N ASP A 84 4.41 -3.59 -13.95
CA ASP A 84 4.53 -3.47 -15.40
C ASP A 84 4.58 -1.99 -15.83
N GLY A 85 4.32 -1.07 -14.89
CA GLY A 85 4.33 0.37 -15.10
C GLY A 85 2.94 0.95 -15.41
N ASP A 86 1.89 0.14 -15.38
CA ASP A 86 0.53 0.60 -15.65
C ASP A 86 -0.08 1.28 -14.43
N VAL A 87 -0.90 2.31 -14.69
CA VAL A 87 -1.71 2.95 -13.67
C VAL A 87 -2.93 2.10 -13.36
N ILE A 88 -2.99 1.55 -12.16
CA ILE A 88 -4.15 0.76 -11.69
C ILE A 88 -5.12 1.61 -10.86
N TYR A 89 -4.67 2.76 -10.36
CA TYR A 89 -5.52 3.72 -9.65
C TYR A 89 -4.93 5.11 -9.70
N SER A 90 -5.79 6.12 -9.89
CA SER A 90 -5.46 7.53 -9.73
C SER A 90 -6.65 8.25 -9.11
N GLY A 91 -6.40 9.09 -8.11
CA GLY A 91 -7.48 9.76 -7.40
C GLY A 91 -7.04 10.96 -6.60
N ALA A 92 -8.04 11.76 -6.21
CA ALA A 92 -7.85 12.91 -5.33
C ALA A 92 -8.76 12.79 -4.11
N THR A 93 -8.20 13.05 -2.92
CA THR A 93 -8.95 13.00 -1.66
C THR A 93 -8.68 14.23 -0.79
N ARG A 94 -9.51 14.43 0.25
CA ARG A 94 -9.34 15.54 1.20
C ARG A 94 -8.29 15.27 2.27
N SER A 95 -7.87 14.02 2.46
CA SER A 95 -6.98 13.64 3.56
C SER A 95 -6.11 12.45 3.16
N VAL A 96 -4.90 12.38 3.72
CA VAL A 96 -3.96 11.26 3.51
C VAL A 96 -4.64 9.92 3.82
N ARG A 97 -5.44 9.90 4.89
CA ARG A 97 -6.25 8.74 5.28
C ARG A 97 -7.17 8.23 4.17
N GLY A 98 -7.83 9.13 3.45
CA GLY A 98 -8.68 8.78 2.31
C GLY A 98 -7.85 8.19 1.17
N ALA A 99 -6.77 8.88 0.79
CA ALA A 99 -5.86 8.41 -0.24
C ALA A 99 -5.32 6.99 0.05
N VAL A 100 -4.84 6.74 1.27
CA VAL A 100 -4.35 5.42 1.71
C VAL A 100 -5.44 4.35 1.62
N LYS A 101 -6.66 4.66 2.07
CA LYS A 101 -7.80 3.72 2.01
C LYS A 101 -8.05 3.28 0.58
N ASP A 102 -8.09 4.23 -0.34
CA ASP A 102 -8.43 3.96 -1.75
C ASP A 102 -7.29 3.22 -2.44
N ALA A 103 -6.03 3.60 -2.21
CA ALA A 103 -4.88 2.87 -2.75
C ALA A 103 -4.78 1.43 -2.23
N CYS A 104 -5.02 1.18 -0.94
CA CYS A 104 -5.06 -0.18 -0.42
C CYS A 104 -6.23 -1.00 -0.97
N LYS A 105 -7.33 -0.36 -1.34
CA LYS A 105 -8.44 -1.04 -2.02
C LYS A 105 -8.02 -1.42 -3.44
N ALA A 106 -7.43 -0.50 -4.20
CA ALA A 106 -6.95 -0.75 -5.55
C ALA A 106 -5.95 -1.91 -5.62
N ILE A 107 -4.92 -1.89 -4.76
CA ILE A 107 -3.91 -2.96 -4.67
C ILE A 107 -4.57 -4.32 -4.37
N ARG A 108 -5.57 -4.37 -3.48
CA ARG A 108 -6.27 -5.62 -3.17
C ARG A 108 -7.10 -6.14 -4.34
N GLN A 109 -7.71 -5.24 -5.11
CA GLN A 109 -8.54 -5.61 -6.26
C GLN A 109 -7.68 -6.10 -7.43
N ASP A 110 -6.59 -5.40 -7.72
CA ASP A 110 -5.62 -5.77 -8.77
C ASP A 110 -5.04 -7.17 -8.55
N ARG A 111 -4.79 -7.56 -7.28
CA ARG A 111 -4.26 -8.89 -6.94
C ARG A 111 -5.22 -10.07 -7.16
N ILE A 112 -6.50 -9.82 -7.40
CA ILE A 112 -7.53 -10.86 -7.57
C ILE A 112 -7.83 -11.08 -9.07
N GLN A 113 -7.41 -10.14 -9.94
CA GLN A 113 -7.44 -10.30 -11.39
C GLN A 113 -6.28 -11.19 -11.87
#